data_AF-A0A8J6PK64-F1
#
_entry.id   AF-A0A8J6PK64-F1
#
_cell.length_a   1.000
_cell.length_b   1.000
_cell.length_c   1.000
_cell.angle_alpha   90.00
_cell.angle_beta   90.00
_cell.angle_gamma   90.00
#
_symmetry.space_group_name_H-M   'P 1'
#
loop_
_entity.id
_entity.type
_entity.pdbx_description
1 polymer ?
#
loop_
_entity_poly.entity_id
_entity_poly.type
_entity_poly.pdbx_seq_one_letter_code
_entity_poly.pdbx_strand_id
1 'polypeptide(L)'
;MIKKKEVIIKRLLLVVLTIPFVSCSQQGDSVTINRPDSLTADTIPITAFYNPDYYNRFHNQWVQLESGLEYIEKDAPKKASVGDSRISILKINPEKFKFELLSASQFDSTSLCVNDWAEKFNLHVVINAGMYDLRRQLSSKGLLQNSLEYANNPKLYEGYNMIIAFNPLKENLPEFDIIDLKCTDISVVKRNYASLAQGMRMIDCSGNPMSWNKNPQWCSQLIVAKDQYQSIYFIFTRSPYSHNEMIDFMVNFEEPLLNAIYMEGGPQTSLFIDTKNDRIEKLGSYVSKTYATDKNAEFWGLPNVIGIRKK
;
A
#
# COMPACT_ATOMS: atom_id res chain seq x y z
N MET A 1 -40.26 -12.90 52.02
CA MET A 1 -39.29 -13.74 51.28
C MET A 1 -39.29 -13.32 49.82
N ILE A 2 -38.35 -12.47 49.41
CA ILE A 2 -38.21 -11.99 48.03
C ILE A 2 -37.00 -12.71 47.41
N LYS A 3 -37.23 -13.54 46.40
CA LYS A 3 -36.17 -14.23 45.65
C LYS A 3 -35.52 -13.25 44.65
N LYS A 4 -34.24 -12.92 44.87
CA LYS A 4 -33.38 -12.26 43.88
C LYS A 4 -33.10 -13.25 42.74
N LYS A 5 -33.41 -12.87 41.49
CA LYS A 5 -32.91 -13.54 40.28
C LYS A 5 -31.49 -13.04 40.00
N GLU A 6 -30.51 -13.93 40.04
CA GLU A 6 -29.18 -13.67 39.49
C GLU A 6 -29.23 -13.65 37.96
N VAL A 7 -28.73 -12.56 37.38
CA VAL A 7 -28.47 -12.45 35.95
C VAL A 7 -27.04 -12.90 35.72
N ILE A 8 -26.87 -14.07 35.11
CA ILE A 8 -25.56 -14.58 34.69
C ILE A 8 -25.15 -13.82 33.41
N ILE A 9 -24.27 -12.84 33.56
CA ILE A 9 -23.58 -12.21 32.43
C ILE A 9 -22.49 -13.20 31.97
N LYS A 10 -22.78 -13.96 30.90
CA LYS A 10 -21.74 -14.70 30.18
C LYS A 10 -20.80 -13.68 29.53
N ARG A 11 -19.64 -13.44 30.14
CA ARG A 11 -18.50 -12.79 29.49
C ARG A 11 -18.07 -13.68 28.32
N LEU A 12 -18.39 -13.26 27.10
CA LEU A 12 -17.82 -13.83 25.89
C LEU A 12 -16.33 -13.46 25.89
N LEU A 13 -15.46 -14.39 26.25
CA LEU A 13 -14.02 -14.24 26.03
C LEU A 13 -13.81 -14.21 24.51
N LEU A 14 -13.60 -13.01 23.95
CA LEU A 14 -13.11 -12.86 22.59
C LEU A 14 -11.63 -13.24 22.62
N VAL A 15 -11.32 -14.51 22.35
CA VAL A 15 -9.95 -14.94 22.08
C VAL A 15 -9.54 -14.29 20.76
N VAL A 16 -8.83 -13.17 20.85
CA VAL A 16 -8.11 -12.60 19.70
C VAL A 16 -6.95 -13.55 19.45
N LEU A 17 -7.12 -14.46 18.50
CA LEU A 17 -6.02 -15.23 17.92
C LEU A 17 -5.12 -14.23 17.20
N THR A 18 -4.16 -13.64 17.92
CA THR A 18 -3.03 -12.92 17.34
C THR A 18 -2.08 -13.97 16.78
N ILE A 19 -2.36 -14.44 15.57
CA ILE A 19 -1.31 -15.11 14.78
C ILE A 19 -0.47 -13.97 14.21
N PRO A 20 0.81 -13.84 14.61
CA PRO A 20 1.63 -12.72 14.21
C PRO A 20 1.89 -12.80 12.72
N PHE A 21 1.74 -11.67 12.02
CA PHE A 21 2.44 -11.50 10.76
C PHE A 21 3.93 -11.64 11.06
N VAL A 22 4.54 -12.62 10.40
CA VAL A 22 5.93 -12.98 10.61
C VAL A 22 6.78 -11.94 9.88
N SER A 23 7.70 -11.32 10.58
CA SER A 23 8.65 -10.41 9.93
C SER A 23 9.64 -11.23 9.08
N CYS A 24 10.20 -10.66 8.01
CA CYS A 24 10.94 -11.45 7.01
C CYS A 24 12.12 -12.23 7.63
N SER A 25 12.78 -11.67 8.64
CA SER A 25 13.88 -12.31 9.38
C SER A 25 13.51 -13.63 10.05
N GLN A 26 12.21 -13.88 10.27
CA GLN A 26 11.68 -15.12 10.84
C GLN A 26 11.22 -16.14 9.77
N GLN A 27 11.21 -15.80 8.48
CA GLN A 27 10.87 -16.71 7.37
C GLN A 27 12.08 -17.49 6.81
N GLY A 28 13.29 -17.23 7.32
CA GLY A 28 14.58 -17.64 6.74
C GLY A 28 15.05 -19.09 6.91
N ASP A 29 14.26 -20.02 7.46
CA ASP A 29 14.74 -21.38 7.74
C ASP A 29 14.24 -22.48 6.77
N SER A 30 13.67 -22.15 5.60
CA SER A 30 13.02 -23.20 4.76
C SER A 30 13.12 -23.10 3.24
N VAL A 31 14.00 -22.27 2.66
CA VAL A 31 14.22 -22.31 1.20
C VAL A 31 15.69 -22.12 0.86
N THR A 32 16.39 -23.22 0.60
CA THR A 32 17.72 -23.22 -0.02
C THR A 32 17.55 -22.93 -1.51
N ILE A 33 17.58 -21.64 -1.89
CA ILE A 33 17.73 -21.26 -3.30
C ILE A 33 19.22 -21.31 -3.62
N ASN A 34 19.60 -22.24 -4.50
CA ASN A 34 20.95 -22.33 -5.03
C ASN A 34 21.27 -21.05 -5.82
N ARG A 35 22.05 -20.15 -5.21
CA ARG A 35 22.62 -18.97 -5.87
C ARG A 35 23.71 -19.42 -6.87
N PRO A 36 23.68 -19.01 -8.14
CA PRO A 36 24.84 -19.15 -9.01
C PRO A 36 25.95 -18.20 -8.56
N ASP A 37 27.16 -18.75 -8.40
CA ASP A 37 28.40 -18.06 -8.04
C ASP A 37 28.87 -17.09 -9.13
N SER A 38 28.22 -15.94 -9.30
CA SER A 38 28.81 -14.79 -9.99
C SER A 38 28.02 -13.50 -9.77
N LEU A 39 27.88 -13.07 -8.52
CA LEU A 39 27.59 -11.68 -8.21
C LEU A 39 28.48 -11.26 -7.04
N THR A 40 29.16 -10.14 -7.24
CA THR A 40 30.04 -9.49 -6.27
C THR A 40 29.36 -9.40 -4.91
N ALA A 41 29.99 -9.99 -3.90
CA ALA A 41 29.60 -9.80 -2.51
C ALA A 41 29.90 -8.35 -2.11
N ASP A 42 28.92 -7.46 -2.23
CA ASP A 42 29.03 -6.12 -1.67
C ASP A 42 28.94 -6.19 -0.14
N THR A 43 30.08 -5.91 0.49
CA THR A 43 30.36 -6.02 1.93
C THR A 43 29.77 -4.91 2.80
N ILE A 44 28.60 -4.36 2.47
CA ILE A 44 27.83 -3.52 3.41
C ILE A 44 26.34 -3.83 3.21
N PRO A 45 25.57 -4.16 4.26
CA PRO A 45 24.13 -4.25 4.13
C PRO A 45 23.60 -2.83 3.90
N ILE A 46 23.48 -2.44 2.63
CA ILE A 46 22.79 -1.22 2.21
C ILE A 46 21.31 -1.47 2.48
N THR A 47 20.87 -1.23 3.72
CA THR A 47 19.43 -1.07 3.98
C THR A 47 19.16 0.42 4.06
N ALA A 48 18.22 0.89 3.26
CA ALA A 48 17.95 2.32 3.08
C ALA A 48 17.47 3.01 4.39
N PHE A 49 17.18 2.24 5.44
CA PHE A 49 16.86 2.72 6.78
C PHE A 49 18.00 3.46 7.49
N TYR A 50 19.25 3.35 7.00
CA TYR A 50 20.45 3.82 7.70
C TYR A 50 21.32 4.83 6.94
N ASN A 51 20.94 5.28 5.74
CA ASN A 51 21.75 6.22 4.96
C ASN A 51 21.03 7.57 4.72
N PRO A 52 21.03 8.49 5.71
CA PRO A 52 20.41 9.81 5.56
C PRO A 52 21.02 10.62 4.40
N ASP A 53 22.31 10.46 4.12
CA ASP A 53 22.98 11.21 3.04
C ASP A 53 22.48 10.83 1.65
N TYR A 54 22.19 9.53 1.44
CA TYR A 54 21.55 9.06 0.21
C TYR A 54 20.19 9.73 -0.02
N TYR A 55 19.40 9.92 1.04
CA TYR A 55 18.06 10.49 0.94
C TYR A 55 18.02 12.01 0.83
N ASN A 56 19.08 12.70 1.24
CA ASN A 56 19.14 14.17 1.16
C ASN A 56 18.94 14.70 -0.28
N ARG A 57 19.33 13.94 -1.31
CA ARG A 57 19.11 14.34 -2.72
C ARG A 57 17.63 14.43 -3.12
N PHE A 58 16.74 13.77 -2.40
CA PHE A 58 15.30 13.74 -2.67
C PHE A 58 14.53 14.76 -1.83
N HIS A 59 15.18 15.40 -0.84
CA HIS A 59 14.51 16.30 0.10
C HIS A 59 14.03 17.56 -0.62
N ASN A 60 12.72 17.75 -0.67
CA ASN A 60 12.04 18.90 -1.29
C ASN A 60 12.44 19.16 -2.74
N GLN A 61 12.95 18.14 -3.45
CA GLN A 61 13.32 18.22 -4.84
C GLN A 61 12.88 16.94 -5.56
N TRP A 62 12.12 17.11 -6.65
CA TRP A 62 11.79 16.02 -7.56
C TRP A 62 13.07 15.52 -8.24
N VAL A 63 13.34 14.22 -8.11
CA VAL A 63 14.43 13.52 -8.78
C VAL A 63 13.85 12.49 -9.73
N GLN A 64 14.23 12.57 -10.99
CA GLN A 64 13.90 11.55 -11.97
C GLN A 64 14.72 10.28 -11.70
N LEU A 65 14.03 9.19 -11.34
CA LEU A 65 14.66 7.88 -11.14
C LEU A 65 14.86 7.17 -12.49
N GLU A 66 13.85 7.27 -13.35
CA GLU A 66 13.93 6.86 -14.76
C GLU A 66 12.82 7.54 -15.58
N SER A 67 12.76 7.26 -16.89
CA SER A 67 11.70 7.80 -17.76
C SER A 67 10.31 7.41 -17.24
N GLY A 68 9.57 8.38 -16.70
CA GLY A 68 8.22 8.19 -16.18
C GLY A 68 8.14 7.90 -14.68
N LEU A 69 9.26 7.84 -13.95
CA LEU A 69 9.30 7.76 -12.49
C LEU A 69 10.08 8.94 -11.90
N GLU A 70 9.42 9.69 -11.03
CA GLU A 70 10.01 10.81 -10.29
C GLU A 70 9.73 10.62 -8.81
N TYR A 71 10.68 10.97 -7.94
CA TYR A 71 10.56 10.76 -6.50
C TYR A 71 11.00 12.00 -5.71
N ILE A 72 10.32 12.24 -4.60
CA ILE A 72 10.59 13.35 -3.66
C ILE A 72 10.31 12.93 -2.22
N GLU A 73 11.00 13.55 -1.28
CA GLU A 73 10.69 13.52 0.15
C GLU A 73 10.33 14.92 0.64
N LYS A 74 9.08 15.12 1.07
CA LYS A 74 8.60 16.38 1.61
C LYS A 74 8.59 16.34 3.13
N ASP A 75 8.82 17.50 3.75
CA ASP A 75 8.44 17.70 5.15
C ASP A 75 6.92 17.68 5.28
N ALA A 76 6.40 16.91 6.23
CA ALA A 76 4.98 16.97 6.55
C ALA A 76 4.63 18.36 7.13
N PRO A 77 3.47 18.95 6.79
CA PRO A 77 3.05 20.25 7.32
C PRO A 77 2.93 20.30 8.84
N LYS A 78 2.74 19.13 9.47
CA LYS A 78 2.68 18.96 10.91
C LYS A 78 3.69 17.89 11.35
N LYS A 79 4.46 18.19 12.40
CA LYS A 79 5.35 17.20 13.02
C LYS A 79 4.53 16.11 13.71
N ALA A 80 4.88 14.86 13.44
CA ALA A 80 4.32 13.70 14.12
C ALA A 80 4.94 13.53 15.52
N SER A 81 4.28 12.75 16.38
CA SER A 81 4.81 12.43 17.70
C SER A 81 6.00 11.47 17.68
N VAL A 82 6.17 10.72 16.59
CA VAL A 82 7.23 9.71 16.40
C VAL A 82 7.64 9.71 14.92
N GLY A 83 8.89 9.34 14.63
CA GLY A 83 9.44 9.27 13.28
C GLY A 83 10.05 10.58 12.79
N ASP A 84 10.30 10.65 11.49
CA ASP A 84 11.00 11.74 10.79
C ASP A 84 10.08 12.88 10.31
N SER A 85 8.77 12.69 10.40
CA SER A 85 7.74 13.56 9.80
C SER A 85 7.97 13.81 8.29
N ARG A 86 8.42 12.79 7.56
CA ARG A 86 8.59 12.83 6.10
C ARG A 86 7.38 12.22 5.37
N ILE A 87 7.08 12.79 4.20
CA ILE A 87 6.15 12.22 3.22
C ILE A 87 6.97 11.88 1.97
N SER A 88 7.05 10.59 1.65
CA SER A 88 7.71 10.08 0.46
C SER A 88 6.68 9.98 -0.67
N ILE A 89 6.99 10.53 -1.84
CA ILE A 89 6.07 10.56 -2.98
C ILE A 89 6.79 10.06 -4.22
N LEU A 90 6.25 9.00 -4.82
CA LEU A 90 6.62 8.54 -6.16
C LEU A 90 5.53 8.99 -7.14
N LYS A 91 5.91 9.77 -8.14
CA LYS A 91 5.07 10.14 -9.27
C LYS A 91 5.39 9.24 -10.47
N ILE A 92 4.33 8.76 -11.12
CA ILE A 92 4.38 7.74 -12.16
C ILE A 92 3.60 8.24 -13.37
N ASN A 93 4.21 8.20 -14.54
CA ASN A 93 3.48 8.25 -15.82
C ASN A 93 3.05 6.82 -16.17
N PRO A 94 1.75 6.48 -16.05
CA PRO A 94 1.30 5.09 -16.19
C PRO A 94 1.51 4.54 -17.61
N GLU A 95 1.58 5.39 -18.63
CA GLU A 95 1.75 4.96 -20.03
C GLU A 95 3.11 4.30 -20.30
N LYS A 96 4.10 4.51 -19.43
CA LYS A 96 5.46 3.96 -19.55
C LYS A 96 5.62 2.60 -18.86
N PHE A 97 4.61 2.10 -18.15
CA PHE A 97 4.73 0.93 -17.30
C PHE A 97 3.59 -0.06 -17.48
N LYS A 98 3.85 -1.31 -17.11
CA LYS A 98 2.85 -2.37 -16.92
C LYS A 98 2.59 -2.53 -15.44
N PHE A 99 1.35 -2.85 -15.09
CA PHE A 99 0.91 -3.01 -13.72
C PHE A 99 0.43 -4.44 -13.49
N GLU A 100 0.89 -5.05 -12.40
CA GLU A 100 0.59 -6.44 -12.07
C GLU A 100 -0.03 -6.49 -10.67
N LEU A 101 -1.15 -7.21 -10.52
CA LEU A 101 -1.65 -7.60 -9.21
C LEU A 101 -1.13 -9.01 -8.94
N LEU A 102 -0.40 -9.20 -7.84
CA LEU A 102 0.10 -10.50 -7.44
C LEU A 102 -0.51 -10.89 -6.10
N SER A 103 -1.12 -12.06 -6.06
CA SER A 103 -1.73 -12.63 -4.87
C SER A 103 -1.06 -13.96 -4.53
N ALA A 104 -0.58 -14.12 -3.30
CA ALA A 104 -0.02 -15.38 -2.79
C ALA A 104 -0.95 -16.57 -3.05
N SER A 105 -2.26 -16.35 -2.95
CA SER A 105 -3.30 -17.35 -3.23
C SER A 105 -3.42 -17.79 -4.71
N GLN A 106 -2.70 -17.18 -5.65
CA GLN A 106 -2.53 -17.67 -7.02
C GLN A 106 -1.31 -18.58 -7.19
N PHE A 107 -0.46 -18.66 -6.17
CA PHE A 107 0.81 -19.37 -6.19
C PHE A 107 0.84 -20.41 -5.06
N ASP A 108 1.90 -20.40 -4.25
CA ASP A 108 2.16 -21.30 -3.13
C ASP A 108 1.46 -20.88 -1.83
N SER A 109 0.58 -19.87 -1.86
CA SER A 109 -0.09 -19.32 -0.68
C SER A 109 0.86 -18.76 0.39
N THR A 110 2.08 -18.41 0.00
CA THR A 110 3.08 -17.81 0.90
C THR A 110 3.12 -16.30 0.72
N SER A 111 2.93 -15.56 1.81
CA SER A 111 3.16 -14.10 1.83
C SER A 111 4.65 -13.82 1.76
N LEU A 112 5.05 -12.95 0.83
CA LEU A 112 6.45 -12.54 0.64
C LEU A 112 6.63 -11.06 0.96
N CYS A 113 7.86 -10.67 1.29
CA CYS A 113 8.20 -9.27 1.47
C CYS A 113 8.26 -8.56 0.11
N VAL A 114 8.10 -7.23 0.09
CA VAL A 114 7.98 -6.49 -1.19
C VAL A 114 9.23 -6.61 -2.06
N ASN A 115 10.42 -6.70 -1.46
CA ASN A 115 11.68 -6.97 -2.16
C ASN A 115 11.70 -8.37 -2.78
N ASP A 116 11.17 -9.38 -2.09
CA ASP A 116 11.12 -10.75 -2.61
C ASP A 116 10.08 -10.90 -3.72
N TRP A 117 8.93 -10.21 -3.60
CA TRP A 117 7.98 -10.05 -4.70
C TRP A 117 8.64 -9.40 -5.90
N ALA A 118 9.40 -8.32 -5.68
CA ALA A 118 10.10 -7.62 -6.75
C ALA A 118 11.12 -8.51 -7.46
N GLU A 119 11.94 -9.24 -6.70
CA GLU A 119 12.94 -10.16 -7.26
C GLU A 119 12.27 -11.32 -8.01
N LYS A 120 11.31 -12.01 -7.37
CA LYS A 120 10.64 -13.20 -7.93
C LYS A 120 9.90 -12.90 -9.24
N PHE A 121 9.34 -11.69 -9.38
CA PHE A 121 8.53 -11.30 -10.54
C PHE A 121 9.19 -10.23 -11.42
N ASN A 122 10.42 -9.81 -11.12
CA ASN A 122 11.16 -8.76 -11.83
C ASN A 122 10.35 -7.45 -11.96
N LEU A 123 9.99 -6.88 -10.80
CA LEU A 123 9.22 -5.63 -10.66
C LEU A 123 10.15 -4.49 -10.22
N HIS A 124 9.93 -3.30 -10.76
CA HIS A 124 10.67 -2.08 -10.38
C HIS A 124 10.06 -1.38 -9.17
N VAL A 125 8.75 -1.45 -8.99
CA VAL A 125 8.07 -0.84 -7.85
C VAL A 125 7.08 -1.84 -7.28
N VAL A 126 7.01 -1.95 -5.96
CA VAL A 126 6.06 -2.84 -5.27
C VAL A 126 5.43 -2.12 -4.09
N ILE A 127 4.10 -2.20 -4.00
CA ILE A 127 3.30 -1.70 -2.88
C ILE A 127 2.30 -2.74 -2.38
N ASN A 128 1.80 -2.58 -1.16
CA ASN A 128 0.69 -3.40 -0.67
C ASN A 128 -0.62 -3.14 -1.48
N ALA A 129 -1.40 -4.19 -1.75
CA ALA A 129 -2.61 -4.11 -2.59
C ALA A 129 -3.91 -3.75 -1.85
N GLY A 130 -3.80 -3.09 -0.68
CA GLY A 130 -4.93 -2.69 0.15
C GLY A 130 -5.15 -3.58 1.39
N MET A 131 -6.28 -3.39 2.06
CA MET A 131 -6.58 -4.06 3.33
C MET A 131 -6.91 -5.54 3.16
N TYR A 132 -6.45 -6.38 4.09
CA TYR A 132 -6.78 -7.81 4.12
C TYR A 132 -7.91 -8.14 5.11
N ASP A 133 -8.52 -9.32 4.95
CA ASP A 133 -9.51 -9.87 5.88
C ASP A 133 -8.77 -10.47 7.09
N LEU A 134 -9.00 -9.92 8.28
CA LEU A 134 -8.37 -10.39 9.52
C LEU A 134 -8.64 -11.86 9.84
N ARG A 135 -9.72 -12.45 9.30
CA ARG A 135 -10.07 -13.87 9.48
C ARG A 135 -9.49 -14.75 8.37
N ARG A 136 -9.13 -14.17 7.23
CA ARG A 136 -8.60 -14.84 6.05
C ARG A 136 -7.43 -14.01 5.53
N GLN A 137 -6.29 -14.14 6.19
CA GLN A 137 -5.15 -13.22 6.03
C GLN A 137 -4.60 -13.15 4.60
N LEU A 138 -4.80 -14.18 3.77
CA LEU A 138 -4.42 -14.16 2.36
C LEU A 138 -5.43 -13.40 1.46
N SER A 139 -6.64 -13.17 1.94
CA SER A 139 -7.72 -12.52 1.19
C SER A 139 -7.79 -11.02 1.47
N SER A 140 -8.03 -10.22 0.43
CA SER A 140 -8.41 -8.82 0.56
C SER A 140 -9.76 -8.69 1.25
N LYS A 141 -9.93 -7.61 2.03
CA LYS A 141 -11.20 -7.26 2.64
C LYS A 141 -12.22 -6.77 1.60
N GLY A 142 -11.75 -6.00 0.61
CA GLY A 142 -12.54 -5.50 -0.51
C GLY A 142 -12.39 -6.37 -1.75
N LEU A 143 -13.08 -5.98 -2.83
CA LEU A 143 -12.87 -6.59 -4.15
C LEU A 143 -11.38 -6.48 -4.51
N LEU A 144 -10.78 -7.62 -4.83
CA LEU A 144 -9.42 -7.72 -5.34
C LEU A 144 -9.42 -8.75 -6.46
N GLN A 145 -9.45 -8.24 -7.69
CA GLN A 145 -9.53 -9.01 -8.92
C GLN A 145 -8.25 -8.81 -9.71
N ASN A 146 -7.53 -9.89 -10.02
CA ASN A 146 -6.31 -9.81 -10.84
C ASN A 146 -6.66 -9.85 -12.33
N SER A 147 -7.55 -10.76 -12.72
CA SER A 147 -7.96 -10.93 -14.11
C SER A 147 -9.44 -11.31 -14.19
N LEU A 148 -9.94 -11.47 -15.42
CA LEU A 148 -11.31 -11.96 -15.64
C LEU A 148 -11.52 -13.37 -15.07
N GLU A 149 -10.45 -14.17 -14.99
CA GLU A 149 -10.51 -15.56 -14.51
C GLU A 149 -10.11 -15.72 -13.05
N TYR A 150 -9.57 -14.67 -12.42
CA TYR A 150 -9.11 -14.75 -11.04
C TYR A 150 -9.42 -13.51 -10.21
N ALA A 151 -10.07 -13.75 -9.07
CA ALA A 151 -10.16 -12.79 -7.98
C ALA A 151 -9.73 -13.44 -6.66
N ASN A 152 -8.85 -12.76 -5.94
CA ASN A 152 -8.52 -13.09 -4.57
C ASN A 152 -9.74 -12.86 -3.64
N ASN A 153 -10.50 -11.79 -3.91
CA ASN A 153 -11.83 -11.59 -3.35
C ASN A 153 -12.75 -11.00 -4.42
N PRO A 154 -13.81 -11.70 -4.88
CA PRO A 154 -14.70 -11.19 -5.93
C PRO A 154 -15.80 -10.25 -5.43
N LYS A 155 -15.92 -10.04 -4.11
CA LYS A 155 -17.02 -9.31 -3.49
C LYS A 155 -16.64 -7.87 -3.18
N LEU A 156 -17.52 -6.93 -3.51
CA LEU A 156 -17.42 -5.57 -3.01
C LEU A 156 -17.61 -5.56 -1.50
N TYR A 157 -16.82 -4.73 -0.82
CA TYR A 157 -17.03 -4.41 0.58
C TYR A 157 -17.87 -3.14 0.70
N GLU A 158 -18.91 -3.19 1.53
CA GLU A 158 -19.78 -2.04 1.77
C GLU A 158 -19.00 -0.87 2.39
N GLY A 159 -19.18 0.33 1.84
CA GLY A 159 -18.48 1.54 2.29
C GLY A 159 -17.15 1.79 1.58
N TYR A 160 -16.56 0.79 0.91
CA TYR A 160 -15.39 1.00 0.06
C TYR A 160 -15.89 1.44 -1.31
N ASN A 161 -15.61 2.68 -1.69
CA ASN A 161 -16.16 3.25 -2.92
C ASN A 161 -15.06 3.75 -3.85
N MET A 162 -13.81 3.34 -3.65
CA MET A 162 -12.72 3.63 -4.60
C MET A 162 -12.17 2.34 -5.18
N ILE A 163 -11.82 2.36 -6.47
CA ILE A 163 -11.19 1.26 -7.18
C ILE A 163 -9.90 1.78 -7.81
N ILE A 164 -8.79 1.10 -7.54
CA ILE A 164 -7.63 1.11 -8.45
C ILE A 164 -7.96 0.14 -9.58
N ALA A 165 -7.85 0.59 -10.82
CA ALA A 165 -8.12 -0.19 -12.02
C ALA A 165 -6.92 -0.13 -12.97
N PHE A 166 -6.51 -1.27 -13.53
CA PHE A 166 -5.45 -1.35 -14.53
C PHE A 166 -5.64 -2.59 -15.41
N ASN A 167 -4.76 -2.75 -16.40
CA ASN A 167 -4.90 -3.74 -17.47
C ASN A 167 -6.22 -3.51 -18.25
N PRO A 168 -6.28 -2.43 -19.05
CA PRO A 168 -7.48 -2.06 -19.78
C PRO A 168 -7.89 -3.15 -20.79
N LEU A 169 -9.20 -3.35 -20.92
CA LEU A 169 -9.82 -4.31 -21.84
C LEU A 169 -10.20 -3.70 -23.19
N LYS A 170 -10.01 -2.38 -23.33
CA LYS A 170 -10.35 -1.61 -24.54
C LYS A 170 -9.23 -0.62 -24.83
N GLU A 171 -9.08 -0.28 -26.09
CA GLU A 171 -8.17 0.77 -26.53
C GLU A 171 -8.57 2.14 -25.94
N ASN A 172 -7.60 3.03 -25.82
CA ASN A 172 -7.77 4.41 -25.36
C ASN A 172 -8.27 4.58 -23.93
N LEU A 173 -8.14 3.55 -23.09
CA LEU A 173 -8.30 3.66 -21.64
C LEU A 173 -6.92 3.89 -21.00
N PRO A 174 -6.83 4.66 -19.90
CA PRO A 174 -5.61 4.78 -19.11
C PRO A 174 -5.05 3.41 -18.71
N GLU A 175 -3.72 3.27 -18.69
CA GLU A 175 -3.09 2.02 -18.24
C GLU A 175 -3.33 1.73 -16.74
N PHE A 176 -3.51 2.80 -15.96
CA PHE A 176 -3.83 2.76 -14.53
C PHE A 176 -4.74 3.94 -14.17
N ASP A 177 -5.80 3.66 -13.42
CA ASP A 177 -6.80 4.65 -13.02
C ASP A 177 -7.31 4.43 -11.59
N ILE A 178 -7.86 5.50 -11.01
CA ILE A 178 -8.49 5.51 -9.69
C ILE A 178 -9.91 6.02 -9.86
N ILE A 179 -10.89 5.16 -9.60
CA ILE A 179 -12.29 5.38 -9.98
C ILE A 179 -13.18 5.32 -8.75
N ASP A 180 -13.96 6.38 -8.53
CA ASP A 180 -14.97 6.44 -7.46
C ASP A 180 -16.28 5.77 -7.91
N LEU A 181 -16.71 4.76 -7.16
CA LEU A 181 -17.95 4.02 -7.39
C LEU A 181 -19.22 4.83 -7.09
N LYS A 182 -19.10 6.01 -6.48
CA LYS A 182 -20.20 6.98 -6.38
C LYS A 182 -20.44 7.74 -7.68
N CYS A 183 -19.47 7.73 -8.58
CA CYS A 183 -19.52 8.49 -9.83
C CYS A 183 -19.55 7.56 -11.05
N THR A 184 -19.05 6.33 -10.92
CA THR A 184 -19.05 5.31 -11.98
C THR A 184 -19.58 3.98 -11.44
N ASP A 185 -20.56 3.39 -12.12
CA ASP A 185 -21.08 2.09 -11.74
C ASP A 185 -20.02 0.98 -11.91
N ILE A 186 -19.95 0.05 -10.95
CA ILE A 186 -18.97 -1.04 -10.96
C ILE A 186 -19.05 -1.90 -12.23
N SER A 187 -20.22 -2.05 -12.85
CA SER A 187 -20.35 -2.80 -14.10
C SER A 187 -19.60 -2.12 -15.25
N VAL A 188 -19.53 -0.79 -15.27
CA VAL A 188 -18.73 -0.04 -16.26
C VAL A 188 -17.25 -0.32 -16.03
N VAL A 189 -16.80 -0.22 -14.78
CA VAL A 189 -15.40 -0.47 -14.42
C VAL A 189 -14.97 -1.89 -14.81
N LYS A 190 -15.77 -2.91 -14.49
CA LYS A 190 -15.50 -4.32 -14.83
C LYS A 190 -15.50 -4.61 -16.33
N ARG A 191 -16.19 -3.79 -17.15
CA ARG A 191 -16.14 -3.90 -18.62
C ARG A 191 -14.92 -3.21 -19.24
N ASN A 192 -14.23 -2.37 -18.46
CA ASN A 192 -13.15 -1.53 -18.96
C ASN A 192 -11.78 -2.03 -18.48
N TYR A 193 -11.70 -2.72 -17.34
CA TYR A 193 -10.43 -3.15 -16.75
C TYR A 193 -10.48 -4.58 -16.23
N ALA A 194 -9.39 -5.32 -16.42
CA ALA A 194 -9.25 -6.69 -15.95
C ALA A 194 -8.88 -6.75 -14.46
N SER A 195 -8.02 -5.84 -14.00
CA SER A 195 -7.45 -5.84 -12.65
C SER A 195 -8.04 -4.71 -11.82
N LEU A 196 -8.57 -5.04 -10.63
CA LEU A 196 -9.31 -4.13 -9.75
C LEU A 196 -8.90 -4.34 -8.29
N ALA A 197 -8.58 -3.27 -7.57
CA ALA A 197 -8.37 -3.29 -6.12
C ALA A 197 -9.23 -2.22 -5.44
N GLN A 198 -10.13 -2.66 -4.56
CA GLN A 198 -11.10 -1.80 -3.90
C GLN A 198 -10.58 -1.30 -2.54
N GLY A 199 -10.84 -0.03 -2.25
CA GLY A 199 -10.40 0.61 -1.02
C GLY A 199 -11.29 1.78 -0.60
N MET A 200 -10.84 2.47 0.43
CA MET A 200 -11.56 3.58 1.03
C MET A 200 -11.17 4.90 0.37
N ARG A 201 -12.15 5.77 0.18
CA ARG A 201 -11.95 7.08 -0.44
C ARG A 201 -11.24 8.03 0.53
N MET A 202 -10.23 8.73 0.04
CA MET A 202 -9.61 9.87 0.72
C MET A 202 -9.94 11.19 0.01
N ILE A 203 -9.96 11.17 -1.33
CA ILE A 203 -10.42 12.28 -2.18
C ILE A 203 -11.39 11.68 -3.22
N ASP A 204 -12.61 12.25 -3.33
CA ASP A 204 -13.67 11.76 -4.22
C ASP A 204 -13.48 12.16 -5.70
N CYS A 205 -14.36 11.74 -6.62
CA CYS A 205 -14.24 12.06 -8.06
C CYS A 205 -14.34 13.54 -8.43
N SER A 206 -14.71 14.41 -7.50
CA SER A 206 -14.78 15.86 -7.71
C SER A 206 -13.59 16.59 -7.08
N GLY A 207 -12.59 15.85 -6.58
CA GLY A 207 -11.46 16.43 -5.86
C GLY A 207 -11.78 16.85 -4.43
N ASN A 208 -12.93 16.47 -3.87
CA ASN A 208 -13.30 16.86 -2.52
C ASN A 208 -12.69 15.91 -1.47
N PRO A 209 -12.21 16.45 -0.32
CA PRO A 209 -11.72 15.64 0.78
C PRO A 209 -12.84 14.83 1.45
N MET A 210 -12.53 13.59 1.81
CA MET A 210 -13.42 12.76 2.63
C MET A 210 -13.24 13.06 4.12
N SER A 211 -14.27 12.81 4.93
CA SER A 211 -14.21 12.99 6.40
C SER A 211 -14.29 11.66 7.14
N TRP A 212 -13.23 11.31 7.86
CA TRP A 212 -13.05 10.03 8.56
C TRP A 212 -13.18 10.19 10.08
N ASN A 213 -14.41 10.41 10.55
CA ASN A 213 -14.64 10.75 11.95
C ASN A 213 -14.91 9.54 12.86
N LYS A 214 -15.07 8.33 12.29
CA LYS A 214 -15.34 7.12 13.06
C LYS A 214 -14.03 6.49 13.52
N ASN A 215 -13.84 6.41 14.84
CA ASN A 215 -12.71 5.73 15.48
C ASN A 215 -11.33 6.19 14.95
N PRO A 216 -10.96 7.48 15.14
CA PRO A 216 -9.69 7.99 14.63
C PRO A 216 -8.51 7.13 15.10
N GLN A 217 -7.56 6.97 14.21
CA GLN A 217 -6.34 6.19 14.38
C GLN A 217 -5.20 6.93 13.68
N TRP A 218 -4.02 6.84 14.26
CA TRP A 218 -2.78 7.33 13.69
C TRP A 218 -1.93 6.15 13.29
N CYS A 219 -1.51 6.11 12.04
CA CYS A 219 -0.72 5.01 11.51
C CYS A 219 0.24 5.50 10.44
N SER A 220 1.28 4.68 10.18
CA SER A 220 1.96 4.71 8.89
C SER A 220 0.93 4.47 7.78
N GLN A 221 1.06 5.11 6.63
CA GLN A 221 0.05 5.04 5.57
C GLN A 221 0.69 4.94 4.19
N LEU A 222 0.00 4.23 3.29
CA LEU A 222 0.20 4.29 1.86
C LEU A 222 -1.12 4.71 1.21
N ILE A 223 -1.03 5.72 0.37
CA ILE A 223 -2.13 6.25 -0.42
C ILE A 223 -1.72 6.14 -1.89
N VAL A 224 -2.66 5.75 -2.73
CA VAL A 224 -2.52 5.88 -4.19
C VAL A 224 -3.43 7.01 -4.64
N ALA A 225 -2.92 7.92 -5.45
CA ALA A 225 -3.67 9.06 -5.93
C ALA A 225 -3.43 9.31 -7.42
N LYS A 226 -4.31 10.09 -8.06
CA LYS A 226 -4.12 10.57 -9.42
C LYS A 226 -4.41 12.06 -9.50
N ASP A 227 -3.75 12.76 -10.40
CA ASP A 227 -4.08 14.14 -10.75
C ASP A 227 -5.03 14.21 -11.97
N GLN A 228 -5.39 15.43 -12.38
CA GLN A 228 -6.21 15.68 -13.57
C GLN A 228 -5.52 15.34 -14.91
N TYR A 229 -4.21 15.10 -14.89
CA TYR A 229 -3.39 14.75 -16.06
C TYR A 229 -3.09 13.25 -16.15
N GLN A 230 -3.73 12.44 -15.30
CA GLN A 230 -3.52 10.99 -15.20
C GLN A 230 -2.11 10.58 -14.74
N SER A 231 -1.36 11.48 -14.08
CA SER A 231 -0.18 11.04 -13.32
C SER A 231 -0.65 10.29 -12.08
N ILE A 232 0.02 9.19 -11.76
CA ILE A 232 -0.27 8.38 -10.57
C ILE A 232 0.76 8.70 -9.49
N TYR A 233 0.30 8.76 -8.25
CA TYR A 233 1.12 9.08 -7.09
C TYR A 233 1.01 7.96 -6.06
N PHE A 234 2.15 7.41 -5.64
CA PHE A 234 2.24 6.58 -4.44
C PHE A 234 2.80 7.45 -3.32
N ILE A 235 1.98 7.70 -2.30
CA ILE A 235 2.26 8.62 -1.21
C ILE A 235 2.40 7.79 0.06
N PHE A 236 3.59 7.80 0.63
CA PHE A 236 3.95 7.02 1.80
C PHE A 236 4.32 7.92 2.98
N THR A 237 3.89 7.53 4.17
CA THR A 237 4.39 8.08 5.43
C THR A 237 4.66 6.96 6.42
N ARG A 238 5.88 6.94 6.99
CA ARG A 238 6.20 6.11 8.15
C ARG A 238 5.65 6.74 9.42
N SER A 239 5.88 8.04 9.56
CA SER A 239 5.41 8.83 10.69
C SER A 239 3.88 8.76 10.80
N PRO A 240 3.32 8.56 12.00
CA PRO A 240 1.91 8.27 12.13
C PRO A 240 1.06 9.54 12.08
N TYR A 241 0.18 9.60 11.08
CA TYR A 241 -0.84 10.64 10.93
C TYR A 241 -2.22 10.00 10.96
N SER A 242 -3.24 10.79 11.31
CA SER A 242 -4.62 10.38 11.08
C SER A 242 -4.97 10.46 9.59
N HIS A 243 -6.03 9.76 9.18
CA HIS A 243 -6.53 9.83 7.81
C HIS A 243 -6.93 11.27 7.44
N ASN A 244 -7.61 11.99 8.34
CA ASN A 244 -8.00 13.39 8.11
C ASN A 244 -6.76 14.30 7.95
N GLU A 245 -5.72 14.14 8.78
CA GLU A 245 -4.47 14.90 8.61
C GLU A 245 -3.81 14.62 7.25
N MET A 246 -3.73 13.35 6.83
CA MET A 246 -3.18 13.03 5.52
C MET A 246 -4.03 13.56 4.37
N ILE A 247 -5.36 13.53 4.49
CA ILE A 247 -6.28 14.16 3.52
C ILE A 247 -6.00 15.66 3.44
N ASP A 248 -5.91 16.34 4.58
CA ASP A 248 -5.61 17.76 4.66
C ASP A 248 -4.24 18.09 4.05
N PHE A 249 -3.22 17.24 4.24
CA PHE A 249 -1.92 17.45 3.59
C PHE A 249 -2.04 17.32 2.07
N MET A 250 -2.70 16.27 1.59
CA MET A 250 -2.84 15.96 0.16
C MET A 250 -3.64 17.01 -0.62
N VAL A 251 -4.72 17.55 -0.06
CA VAL A 251 -5.50 18.62 -0.74
C VAL A 251 -4.73 19.94 -0.84
N ASN A 252 -3.64 20.09 -0.09
CA ASN A 252 -2.74 21.25 -0.12
C ASN A 252 -1.40 20.94 -0.81
N PHE A 253 -1.27 19.83 -1.54
CA PHE A 253 -0.11 19.59 -2.39
C PHE A 253 -0.03 20.62 -3.53
N GLU A 254 1.18 20.86 -4.03
CA GLU A 254 1.42 21.79 -5.14
C GLU A 254 0.72 21.30 -6.42
N GLU A 255 0.74 19.98 -6.63
CA GLU A 255 0.01 19.30 -7.68
C GLU A 255 -1.38 18.89 -7.17
N PRO A 256 -2.49 19.47 -7.69
CA PRO A 256 -3.83 19.13 -7.24
C PRO A 256 -4.18 17.68 -7.58
N LEU A 257 -4.48 16.90 -6.54
CA LEU A 257 -4.94 15.52 -6.69
C LEU A 257 -6.45 15.49 -6.96
N LEU A 258 -6.86 14.64 -7.89
CA LEU A 258 -8.27 14.46 -8.28
C LEU A 258 -8.92 13.31 -7.51
N ASN A 259 -8.24 12.17 -7.36
CA ASN A 259 -8.74 11.03 -6.58
C ASN A 259 -7.63 10.49 -5.69
N ALA A 260 -8.01 9.98 -4.52
CA ALA A 260 -7.09 9.29 -3.62
C ALA A 260 -7.78 8.12 -2.91
N ILE A 261 -7.07 7.01 -2.83
CA ILE A 261 -7.49 5.75 -2.21
C ILE A 261 -6.51 5.36 -1.10
N TYR A 262 -7.06 5.10 0.08
CA TYR A 262 -6.29 4.52 1.18
C TYR A 262 -6.05 3.03 0.96
N MET A 263 -4.81 2.59 1.16
CA MET A 263 -4.41 1.19 0.98
C MET A 263 -4.49 0.40 2.30
N GLU A 264 -3.36 0.23 2.99
CA GLU A 264 -3.25 -0.42 4.32
C GLU A 264 -2.19 0.33 5.11
N GLY A 265 -2.41 0.45 6.41
CA GLY A 265 -1.57 1.20 7.32
C GLY A 265 -0.62 0.32 8.14
N GLY A 266 0.18 0.94 8.99
CA GLY A 266 1.00 0.24 9.97
C GLY A 266 2.20 -0.50 9.36
N PRO A 267 2.65 -1.61 9.98
CA PRO A 267 3.79 -2.38 9.50
C PRO A 267 3.64 -2.99 8.10
N GLN A 268 2.40 -3.18 7.63
CA GLN A 268 2.12 -3.68 6.29
C GLN A 268 2.35 -2.62 5.20
N THR A 269 2.34 -1.34 5.55
CA THR A 269 2.57 -0.25 4.62
C THR A 269 3.96 -0.38 4.00
N SER A 270 4.01 -0.57 2.69
CA SER A 270 5.27 -0.82 1.99
C SER A 270 5.30 -0.05 0.67
N LEU A 271 6.40 0.66 0.45
CA LEU A 271 6.79 1.20 -0.84
C LEU A 271 8.24 0.79 -1.11
N PHE A 272 8.41 -0.07 -2.10
CA PHE A 272 9.71 -0.53 -2.58
C PHE A 272 9.89 -0.05 -4.00
N ILE A 273 11.06 0.53 -4.30
CA ILE A 273 11.45 0.98 -5.63
C ILE A 273 12.87 0.47 -5.88
N ASP A 274 13.07 -0.24 -6.98
CA ASP A 274 14.36 -0.74 -7.44
C ASP A 274 14.47 -0.50 -8.94
N THR A 275 15.18 0.57 -9.28
CA THR A 275 15.49 0.94 -10.66
C THR A 275 16.98 0.72 -10.90
N LYS A 276 17.45 0.90 -12.14
CA LYS A 276 18.85 0.68 -12.49
C LYS A 276 19.86 1.39 -11.57
N ASN A 277 19.53 2.61 -11.11
CA ASN A 277 20.47 3.46 -10.38
C ASN A 277 20.04 3.74 -8.93
N ASP A 278 18.80 3.42 -8.58
CA ASP A 278 18.19 3.85 -7.32
C ASP A 278 17.39 2.71 -6.70
N ARG A 279 17.68 2.46 -5.42
CA ARG A 279 16.91 1.57 -4.57
C ARG A 279 16.38 2.35 -3.38
N ILE A 280 15.06 2.39 -3.23
CA ILE A 280 14.36 3.13 -2.18
C ILE A 280 13.44 2.15 -1.45
N GLU A 281 13.61 2.08 -0.13
CA GLU A 281 12.88 1.15 0.73
C GLU A 281 12.16 1.96 1.81
N LYS A 282 10.83 1.96 1.75
CA LYS A 282 9.97 2.68 2.69
C LYS A 282 9.01 1.69 3.35
N LEU A 283 9.31 1.36 4.61
CA LEU A 283 8.51 0.44 5.42
C LEU A 283 7.80 1.19 6.54
N GLY A 284 6.51 0.88 6.72
CA GLY A 284 5.69 1.39 7.79
C GLY A 284 6.00 0.69 9.12
N SER A 285 5.50 1.27 10.20
CA SER A 285 5.72 0.71 11.54
C SER A 285 4.54 0.94 12.46
N TYR A 286 3.88 2.08 12.44
CA TYR A 286 3.12 2.51 13.60
C TYR A 286 1.62 2.36 13.42
N VAL A 287 0.90 1.91 14.46
CA VAL A 287 -0.55 1.97 14.59
C VAL A 287 -0.93 2.27 16.04
N SER A 288 -1.56 3.43 16.31
CA SER A 288 -1.73 3.96 17.68
C SER A 288 -2.43 3.06 18.70
N LYS A 289 -3.27 2.11 18.25
CA LYS A 289 -4.07 1.25 19.14
C LYS A 289 -3.61 -0.20 19.20
N THR A 290 -2.91 -0.68 18.18
CA THR A 290 -2.61 -2.12 18.01
C THR A 290 -1.12 -2.38 17.86
N TYR A 291 -0.33 -1.39 17.47
CA TYR A 291 1.10 -1.52 17.25
C TYR A 291 1.78 -0.14 17.39
N ALA A 292 1.72 0.45 18.58
CA ALA A 292 2.18 1.82 18.85
C ALA A 292 3.71 1.88 19.04
N THR A 293 4.46 1.40 18.04
CA THR A 293 5.92 1.40 18.06
C THR A 293 6.48 1.74 16.68
N ASP A 294 7.56 2.52 16.67
CA ASP A 294 8.31 2.88 15.46
C ASP A 294 9.60 2.04 15.31
N LYS A 295 9.63 0.86 15.93
CA LYS A 295 10.81 -0.03 15.96
C LYS A 295 10.88 -0.99 14.78
N ASN A 296 9.90 -1.00 13.86
CA ASN A 296 9.94 -1.91 12.73
C ASN A 296 11.16 -1.60 11.86
N ALA A 297 11.98 -2.61 11.55
CA ALA A 297 13.22 -2.44 10.80
C ALA A 297 13.26 -3.28 9.51
N GLU A 298 12.16 -3.98 9.21
CA GLU A 298 12.05 -4.85 8.05
C GLU A 298 10.63 -4.81 7.47
N PHE A 299 10.51 -5.17 6.19
CA PHE A 299 9.21 -5.36 5.58
C PHE A 299 8.45 -6.49 6.27
N TRP A 300 7.13 -6.47 6.19
CA TRP A 300 6.31 -7.59 6.60
C TRP A 300 5.91 -8.39 5.37
N GLY A 301 5.74 -9.70 5.54
CA GLY A 301 5.21 -10.55 4.47
C GLY A 301 3.82 -10.09 4.05
N LEU A 302 3.66 -9.74 2.77
CA LEU A 302 2.41 -9.29 2.18
C LEU A 302 1.78 -10.40 1.33
N PRO A 303 0.48 -10.68 1.52
CA PRO A 303 -0.23 -11.68 0.74
C PRO A 303 -0.61 -11.18 -0.66
N ASN A 304 -0.76 -9.87 -0.83
CA ASN A 304 -1.22 -9.25 -2.07
C ASN A 304 -0.45 -7.95 -2.31
N VAL A 305 0.13 -7.79 -3.49
CA VAL A 305 0.90 -6.60 -3.88
C VAL A 305 0.50 -6.10 -5.26
N ILE A 306 0.63 -4.79 -5.46
CA ILE A 306 0.61 -4.18 -6.79
C ILE A 306 2.06 -3.93 -7.19
N GLY A 307 2.45 -4.51 -8.32
CA GLY A 307 3.77 -4.39 -8.92
C GLY A 307 3.75 -3.50 -10.15
N ILE A 308 4.87 -2.82 -10.41
CA ILE A 308 5.10 -2.04 -11.62
C ILE A 308 6.32 -2.61 -12.33
N ARG A 309 6.20 -2.82 -13.65
CA ARG A 309 7.30 -3.21 -14.53
C ARG A 309 7.44 -2.19 -15.65
N LYS A 310 8.67 -1.91 -16.08
CA LYS A 310 8.91 -1.12 -17.29
C LYS A 310 8.35 -1.82 -18.54
N LYS A 311 7.76 -1.05 -19.46
CA LYS A 311 7.35 -1.54 -20.78
C LYS A 311 8.54 -1.84 -21.69
#